data_AF-A0A2A4TZ55-F1
#
_entry.id   AF-A0A2A4TZ55-F1
#
_cell.length_a   1.000
_cell.length_b   1.000
_cell.length_c   1.000
_cell.angle_alpha   90.00
_cell.angle_beta   90.00
_cell.angle_gamma   90.00
#
_symmetry.space_group_name_H-M   'P 1'
#
loop_
_entity.id
_entity.type
_entity.pdbx_description
1 polymer ?
#
loop_
_entity_poly.entity_id
_entity_poly.type
_entity_poly.pdbx_seq_one_letter_code
_entity_poly.pdbx_strand_id
1 'polypeptide(L)'
;MSNKSDQAFRTISEVAEFLDLPQHVLRFWETKFRQVSPLKRGGGRRYYRPQDVELLGRIKSLLHTEGYTIKGVQRMLGQGGVKNLPPVAAPETQAIDATKVAISLNLKAPDLSSIVSELEDISTLLKQASAD
;
A
#
# COMPACT_ATOMS: atom_id res chain seq x y z
N MET A 1 -23.91 12.06 -3.34
CA MET A 1 -23.09 11.99 -2.11
C MET A 1 -23.75 11.01 -1.15
N SER A 2 -23.12 9.86 -0.90
CA SER A 2 -23.73 8.81 -0.04
C SER A 2 -23.61 9.23 1.43
N ASN A 3 -24.73 9.61 2.03
CA ASN A 3 -24.87 9.82 3.48
C ASN A 3 -24.79 8.46 4.20
N LYS A 4 -23.58 7.95 4.40
CA LYS A 4 -23.31 6.82 5.30
C LYS A 4 -22.69 7.38 6.56
N SER A 5 -23.23 6.97 7.71
CA SER A 5 -22.75 7.38 9.03
C SER A 5 -21.24 7.18 9.16
N ASP A 6 -20.54 8.10 9.85
CA ASP A 6 -19.07 8.05 10.00
C ASP A 6 -18.56 6.72 10.58
N GLN A 7 -19.43 6.01 11.31
CA GLN A 7 -19.15 4.73 11.94
C GLN A 7 -19.51 3.49 11.10
N ALA A 8 -19.95 3.68 9.85
CA ALA A 8 -20.36 2.56 8.99
C ALA A 8 -19.16 1.73 8.51
N PHE A 9 -19.33 0.41 8.48
CA PHE A 9 -18.40 -0.49 7.83
C PHE A 9 -18.41 -0.26 6.32
N ARG A 10 -17.22 -0.17 5.73
CA ARG A 10 -17.07 0.06 4.28
C ARG A 10 -16.50 -1.17 3.58
N THR A 11 -16.96 -1.44 2.37
CA THR A 11 -16.42 -2.51 1.52
C THR A 11 -15.12 -2.07 0.85
N ILE A 12 -14.33 -3.03 0.35
CA ILE A 12 -13.08 -2.73 -0.36
C ILE A 12 -13.26 -1.81 -1.57
N SER A 13 -14.38 -1.93 -2.30
CA SER A 13 -14.69 -1.04 -3.43
C SER A 13 -14.91 0.39 -2.97
N GLU A 14 -15.68 0.58 -1.90
CA GLU A 14 -15.96 1.91 -1.34
C GLU A 14 -14.71 2.56 -0.75
N VAL A 15 -13.83 1.79 -0.11
CA VAL A 15 -12.57 2.30 0.43
C VAL A 15 -11.58 2.65 -0.69
N ALA A 16 -11.56 1.85 -1.75
CA ALA A 16 -10.76 2.12 -2.96
C ALA A 16 -11.19 3.43 -3.62
N GLU A 17 -12.50 3.65 -3.80
CA GLU A 17 -13.04 4.91 -4.32
C GLU A 17 -12.75 6.09 -3.38
N PHE A 18 -12.93 5.91 -2.07
CA PHE A 18 -12.71 6.97 -1.08
C PHE A 18 -11.24 7.41 -1.00
N LEU A 19 -10.31 6.46 -1.07
CA LEU A 19 -8.88 6.74 -1.02
C LEU A 19 -8.27 6.99 -2.39
N ASP A 20 -9.05 6.92 -3.47
CA ASP A 20 -8.55 6.97 -4.85
C ASP A 20 -7.34 6.03 -5.05
N LEU A 21 -7.54 4.76 -4.71
CA LEU A 21 -6.54 3.71 -4.80
C LEU A 21 -7.13 2.45 -5.45
N PRO A 22 -6.37 1.71 -6.29
CA PRO A 22 -6.84 0.44 -6.80
C PRO A 22 -7.08 -0.59 -5.69
N GLN A 23 -8.14 -1.40 -5.83
CA GLN A 23 -8.49 -2.42 -4.82
C GLN A 23 -7.36 -3.43 -4.56
N HIS A 24 -6.55 -3.76 -5.56
CA HIS A 24 -5.43 -4.70 -5.39
C HIS A 24 -4.32 -4.12 -4.49
N VAL A 25 -4.13 -2.80 -4.46
CA VAL A 25 -3.19 -2.14 -3.55
C VAL A 25 -3.67 -2.29 -2.11
N LEU A 26 -4.97 -2.11 -1.86
CA LEU A 26 -5.55 -2.35 -0.53
C LEU A 26 -5.37 -3.82 -0.09
N ARG A 27 -5.62 -4.78 -0.99
CA ARG A 27 -5.37 -6.21 -0.72
C ARG A 27 -3.90 -6.49 -0.41
N PHE A 28 -2.99 -5.84 -1.12
CA PHE A 28 -1.56 -5.95 -0.85
C PHE A 28 -1.21 -5.37 0.53
N TRP A 29 -1.76 -4.20 0.88
CA TRP A 29 -1.54 -3.56 2.17
C TRP A 29 -2.09 -4.38 3.35
N GLU A 30 -3.19 -5.12 3.19
CA GLU A 30 -3.66 -6.10 4.19
C GLU A 30 -2.57 -7.12 4.56
N THR A 31 -1.70 -7.49 3.61
CA THR A 31 -0.61 -8.45 3.87
C THR A 31 0.59 -7.81 4.56
N LYS A 32 0.74 -6.48 4.47
CA LYS A 32 1.89 -5.75 4.99
C LYS A 32 1.61 -5.10 6.34
N PHE A 33 0.40 -4.61 6.56
CA PHE A 33 0.04 -3.88 7.78
C PHE A 33 -0.92 -4.71 8.61
N ARG A 34 -0.40 -5.37 9.65
CA ARG A 34 -1.19 -6.23 10.55
C ARG A 34 -2.30 -5.47 11.28
N GLN A 35 -2.15 -4.16 11.41
CA GLN A 35 -3.10 -3.24 12.02
C GLN A 35 -4.34 -3.02 11.14
N VAL A 36 -4.25 -3.25 9.84
CA VAL A 36 -5.38 -3.21 8.92
C VAL A 36 -5.92 -4.63 8.75
N SER A 37 -6.88 -5.00 9.57
CA SER A 37 -7.48 -6.34 9.55
C SER A 37 -8.95 -6.29 9.14
N PRO A 38 -9.29 -6.45 7.86
CA PRO A 38 -10.68 -6.40 7.42
C PRO A 38 -11.48 -7.56 8.02
N LEU A 39 -12.73 -7.28 8.39
CA LEU A 39 -13.65 -8.29 8.89
C LEU A 39 -14.10 -9.17 7.71
N LYS A 40 -13.73 -10.46 7.76
CA LYS A 40 -14.13 -11.45 6.77
C LYS A 40 -15.52 -11.97 7.12
N ARG A 41 -16.52 -11.66 6.30
CA ARG A 41 -17.87 -12.22 6.42
C ARG A 41 -18.04 -13.40 5.45
N GLY A 42 -19.04 -14.24 5.69
CA GLY A 42 -19.44 -15.31 4.76
C GLY A 42 -19.55 -14.77 3.32
N GLY A 43 -19.04 -15.52 2.35
CA GLY A 43 -18.99 -15.12 0.94
C GLY A 43 -17.76 -14.32 0.51
N GLY A 44 -16.69 -14.28 1.31
CA GLY A 44 -15.39 -13.72 0.90
C GLY A 44 -15.34 -12.18 0.81
N ARG A 45 -16.39 -11.50 1.26
CA ARG A 45 -16.45 -10.02 1.31
C ARG A 45 -15.66 -9.50 2.51
N ARG A 46 -14.90 -8.42 2.26
CA ARG A 46 -14.09 -7.71 3.25
C ARG A 46 -14.78 -6.42 3.64
N TYR A 47 -14.91 -6.20 4.94
CA TYR A 47 -15.42 -4.96 5.50
C TYR A 47 -14.35 -4.31 6.36
N TYR A 48 -14.06 -3.04 6.10
CA TYR A 48 -13.15 -2.21 6.87
C TYR A 48 -13.92 -1.43 7.92
N ARG A 49 -13.34 -1.33 9.12
CA ARG A 49 -13.84 -0.43 10.16
C ARG A 49 -13.49 1.01 9.79
N PRO A 50 -14.23 2.00 10.29
CA PRO A 50 -13.87 3.41 10.14
C PRO A 50 -12.42 3.71 10.53
N GLN A 51 -11.95 3.10 11.62
CA GLN A 51 -10.56 3.21 12.10
C GLN A 51 -9.54 2.65 11.10
N ASP A 52 -9.85 1.54 10.43
CA ASP A 52 -8.98 0.95 9.41
C ASP A 52 -8.89 1.87 8.18
N VAL A 53 -10.02 2.50 7.80
CA VAL A 53 -10.07 3.44 6.68
C VAL A 53 -9.23 4.69 6.96
N GLU A 54 -9.31 5.22 8.19
CA GLU A 54 -8.46 6.35 8.61
C GLU A 54 -6.98 5.96 8.57
N LEU A 55 -6.63 4.77 9.09
CA LEU A 55 -5.26 4.26 9.07
C LEU A 55 -4.74 4.10 7.63
N LEU A 56 -5.55 3.54 6.72
CA LEU A 56 -5.21 3.40 5.31
C LEU A 56 -4.97 4.76 4.65
N GLY A 57 -5.74 5.80 5.00
CA GLY A 57 -5.50 7.17 4.53
C GLY A 57 -4.16 7.74 5.01
N ARG A 58 -3.78 7.47 6.27
CA ARG A 58 -2.46 7.87 6.79
C ARG A 58 -1.33 7.13 6.09
N ILE A 59 -1.47 5.82 5.90
CA ILE A 59 -0.49 5.00 5.17
C ILE A 59 -0.33 5.53 3.74
N LYS A 60 -1.43 5.87 3.05
CA LYS A 60 -1.36 6.49 1.71
C LYS A 60 -0.53 7.76 1.73
N SER A 61 -0.80 8.66 2.66
CA SER A 61 -0.07 9.94 2.77
C SER A 61 1.43 9.71 3.00
N LEU A 62 1.77 8.78 3.89
CA LEU A 62 3.17 8.45 4.18
C LEU A 62 3.91 7.88 2.97
N LEU A 63 3.26 6.98 2.22
CA LEU A 63 3.90 6.32 1.09
C LEU A 63 3.94 7.20 -0.17
N HIS A 64 2.87 7.94 -0.46
CA HIS A 64 2.73 8.69 -1.72
C HIS A 64 3.12 10.16 -1.60
N THR A 65 2.89 10.79 -0.44
CA THR A 65 3.16 12.22 -0.24
C THR A 65 4.51 12.44 0.43
N GLU A 66 4.82 11.66 1.47
CA GLU A 66 6.03 11.85 2.27
C GLU A 66 7.20 10.96 1.82
N GLY A 67 6.97 10.00 0.91
CA GLY A 67 8.03 9.17 0.32
C GLY A 67 8.58 8.09 1.26
N TYR A 68 7.86 7.74 2.33
CA TYR A 68 8.25 6.63 3.19
C TYR A 68 8.17 5.29 2.46
N THR A 69 9.02 4.34 2.87
CA THR A 69 8.92 2.96 2.41
C THR A 69 7.92 2.17 3.27
N ILE A 70 7.37 1.09 2.72
CA ILE A 70 6.47 0.18 3.45
C ILE A 70 7.12 -0.32 4.75
N LYS A 71 8.42 -0.65 4.73
CA LYS A 71 9.17 -1.07 5.92
C LYS A 71 9.29 0.06 6.96
N GLY A 72 9.49 1.30 6.51
CA GLY A 72 9.51 2.47 7.38
C GLY A 72 8.20 2.64 8.12
N VAL A 73 7.09 2.63 7.40
CA VAL A 73 5.74 2.74 7.99
C VAL A 73 5.44 1.55 8.92
N GLN A 74 5.80 0.32 8.53
CA GLN A 74 5.66 -0.86 9.39
C GLN A 74 6.42 -0.72 10.73
N ARG A 75 7.65 -0.19 10.69
CA ARG A 75 8.47 0.03 11.88
C ARG A 75 7.80 1.04 12.82
N MET A 76 7.27 2.14 12.28
CA MET A 76 6.57 3.17 13.06
C MET A 76 5.33 2.59 13.74
N LEU A 77 4.53 1.83 12.99
CA LEU A 77 3.36 1.13 13.51
C LEU A 77 3.70 0.05 14.55
N GLY A 78 4.87 -0.57 14.45
CA GLY A 78 5.34 -1.57 15.40
C GLY A 78 5.86 -1.01 16.72
N GLN A 79 6.43 0.20 16.73
CA GLN A 79 7.09 0.79 17.90
C GLN A 79 6.16 1.61 18.81
N GLY A 80 5.08 2.19 18.28
CA GLY A 80 4.09 2.90 19.11
C GLY A 80 2.68 2.95 18.55
N GLY A 81 2.35 2.03 17.64
CA GLY A 81 1.02 1.93 17.06
C GLY A 81 0.64 3.14 16.19
N VAL A 82 -0.65 3.26 15.92
CA VAL A 82 -1.23 4.30 15.03
C VAL A 82 -0.99 5.72 15.56
N LYS A 83 -0.67 5.87 16.85
CA LYS A 83 -0.38 7.17 17.49
C LYS A 83 1.00 7.74 17.17
N ASN A 84 1.96 6.88 16.77
CA ASN A 84 3.32 7.29 16.43
C ASN A 84 3.52 7.57 14.94
N LEU A 85 2.46 7.55 14.13
CA LEU A 85 2.53 8.06 12.77
C LEU A 85 2.72 9.58 12.83
N PRO A 86 3.59 10.17 12.00
CA PRO A 86 3.82 11.59 12.04
C PRO A 86 2.50 12.31 11.71
N PRO A 87 2.24 13.47 12.34
CA PRO A 87 1.10 14.29 11.98
C PRO A 87 1.20 14.64 10.50
N VAL A 88 0.06 14.78 9.81
CA VAL A 88 -0.06 15.13 8.38
C VAL A 88 0.51 16.53 8.04
N ALA A 89 1.24 17.17 8.97
CA ALA A 89 1.79 18.50 8.84
C ALA A 89 3.34 18.49 8.83
N ALA A 90 3.85 18.94 7.68
CA ALA A 90 5.20 19.41 7.37
C ALA A 90 6.31 18.35 7.16
N PRO A 91 7.17 18.55 6.14
CA PRO A 91 8.13 17.56 5.67
C PRO A 91 9.38 17.59 6.56
N GLU A 92 9.44 16.72 7.56
CA GLU A 92 10.73 16.38 8.16
C GLU A 92 11.38 15.29 7.32
N THR A 93 12.23 15.75 6.40
CA THR A 93 13.07 14.96 5.52
C THR A 93 14.05 14.13 6.33
N GLN A 94 13.61 13.01 6.92
CA GLN A 94 14.53 11.94 7.32
C GLN A 94 14.85 11.09 6.10
N ALA A 95 15.68 11.69 5.23
CA ALA A 95 16.39 11.01 4.17
C ALA A 95 17.33 9.98 4.80
N ILE A 96 16.83 8.76 5.03
CA ILE A 96 17.70 7.60 5.08
C ILE A 96 18.08 7.27 3.65
N ASP A 97 19.22 7.83 3.27
CA ASP A 97 19.95 7.63 2.02
C ASP A 97 19.87 6.16 1.55
N ALA A 98 18.98 5.92 0.58
CA ALA A 98 18.75 4.62 -0.04
C ALA A 98 20.02 4.04 -0.69
N THR A 99 21.01 4.90 -0.94
CA THR A 99 22.29 4.53 -1.54
C THR A 99 23.22 3.84 -0.55
N LYS A 100 23.19 4.21 0.74
CA LYS A 100 24.17 3.73 1.73
C LYS A 100 23.83 2.37 2.34
N VAL A 101 22.54 2.00 2.40
CA VAL A 101 22.11 0.70 2.95
C VAL A 101 22.19 -0.42 1.89
N ALA A 102 22.04 -0.10 0.61
CA ALA A 102 22.15 -1.07 -0.48
C ALA A 102 23.58 -1.65 -0.61
N ILE A 103 24.60 -0.84 -0.36
CA ILE A 103 26.02 -1.25 -0.50
C ILE A 103 26.44 -2.19 0.65
N SER A 104 25.80 -2.12 1.81
CA SER A 104 26.27 -2.82 3.01
C SER A 104 25.69 -4.23 3.21
N LEU A 105 24.75 -4.68 2.38
CA LEU A 105 24.03 -5.95 2.61
C LEU A 105 24.20 -7.04 1.55
N ASN A 106 25.00 -6.86 0.49
CA ASN A 106 25.24 -7.87 -0.57
C ASN A 106 24.01 -8.74 -0.92
N LEU A 107 22.82 -8.14 -0.92
CA LEU A 107 21.60 -8.77 -1.38
C LEU A 107 21.61 -8.53 -2.88
N LYS A 108 21.85 -9.57 -3.67
CA LYS A 108 21.56 -9.54 -5.10
C LYS A 108 20.07 -9.19 -5.20
N ALA A 109 19.76 -7.93 -5.44
CA ALA A 109 18.43 -7.53 -5.84
C ALA A 109 18.06 -8.42 -7.04
N PRO A 110 16.84 -8.97 -7.13
CA PRO A 110 16.41 -9.58 -8.38
C PRO A 110 16.64 -8.52 -9.46
N ASP A 111 17.39 -8.90 -10.49
CA ASP A 111 17.79 -7.99 -11.55
C ASP A 111 16.51 -7.42 -12.17
N LEU A 112 16.20 -6.17 -11.84
CA LEU A 112 14.95 -5.55 -12.28
C LEU A 112 14.89 -5.47 -13.81
N SER A 113 16.04 -5.56 -14.48
CA SER A 113 16.11 -5.68 -15.94
C SER A 113 15.53 -6.99 -16.46
N SER A 114 15.65 -8.11 -15.72
CA SER A 114 15.10 -9.40 -16.13
C SER A 114 13.58 -9.44 -15.99
N ILE A 115 13.04 -8.82 -14.93
CA ILE A 115 11.60 -8.73 -14.73
C ILE A 115 10.97 -7.79 -15.76
N VAL A 116 11.64 -6.70 -16.11
CA VAL A 116 11.18 -5.78 -17.15
C VAL A 116 11.23 -6.45 -18.53
N SER A 117 12.30 -7.19 -18.86
CA SER A 117 12.38 -7.92 -20.13
C SER A 117 11.29 -9.01 -20.23
N GLU A 118 11.04 -9.77 -19.16
CA GLU A 118 9.97 -10.77 -19.14
C GLU A 118 8.58 -10.14 -19.36
N LEU A 119 8.33 -8.93 -18.82
CA LEU A 119 7.07 -8.21 -19.02
C LEU A 119 6.93 -7.65 -20.44
N GLU A 120 8.03 -7.20 -21.05
CA GLU A 120 8.06 -6.75 -22.44
C GLU A 120 7.83 -7.93 -23.41
N ASP A 121 8.42 -9.09 -23.13
CA ASP A 121 8.21 -10.32 -23.89
C ASP A 121 6.74 -10.79 -23.81
N ILE A 122 6.14 -10.77 -22.61
CA ILE A 122 4.72 -11.09 -22.45
C ILE A 122 3.83 -10.07 -23.17
N SER A 123 4.18 -8.77 -23.13
CA SER A 123 3.44 -7.73 -23.84
C SER A 123 3.49 -7.90 -25.36
N THR A 124 4.64 -8.28 -25.91
CA THR A 124 4.79 -8.52 -27.35
C THR A 124 4.05 -9.78 -27.79
N LEU A 125 4.11 -10.86 -27.01
CA LEU A 125 3.34 -12.09 -27.26
C LEU A 125 1.83 -11.85 -27.25
N LEU A 126 1.32 -11.05 -26.30
CA LEU A 126 -0.11 -10.70 -26.26
C LEU A 126 -0.53 -9.84 -27.45
N LYS A 127 0.33 -8.92 -27.92
CA LYS A 127 0.05 -8.11 -29.12
C LYS A 127 0.00 -8.99 -30.37
N GLN A 128 0.89 -9.95 -30.48
CA GLN A 128 0.96 -10.85 -31.63
C GLN A 128 -0.20 -11.85 -31.66
N ALA A 129 -0.60 -12.39 -30.51
CA ALA A 129 -1.79 -13.24 -30.37
C ALA A 129 -3.12 -12.50 -30.55
N SER A 130 -3.11 -11.16 -30.55
CA SER A 130 -4.31 -10.33 -30.81
C SER A 130 -4.43 -9.84 -32.26
N ALA A 131 -3.43 -10.15 -33.11
CA ALA A 131 -3.37 -9.75 -34.51
C ALA A 131 -3.71 -10.89 -35.49
N ASP A 132 -3.93 -12.11 -34.98
CA ASP A 132 -4.58 -13.26 -35.64
C ASP A 132 -6.04 -13.40 -35.15
#